data_AF-A0A8S8YVN6-F1
#
_entry.id   AF-A0A8S8YVN6-F1
#
_cell.length_a   1.000
_cell.length_b   1.000
_cell.length_c   1.000
_cell.angle_alpha   90.00
_cell.angle_beta   90.00
_cell.angle_gamma   90.00
#
_symmetry.space_group_name_H-M   'P 1'
#
loop_
_entity.id
_entity.type
_entity.pdbx_description
1 polymer ?
#
loop_
_entity_poly.entity_id
_entity_poly.type
_entity_poly.pdbx_seq_one_letter_code
_entity_poly.pdbx_strand_id
1 'polypeptide(L)'
;MILVRKETKPEDVPAFFSSEGILTSLGGKSSHAAIVSRGMGKPCIVGCPELKIDYDNNIGTANGMTIKEGETITIDGSEGTVFIGEIPTVEPKVTKDFEQILTWAQKTKTLGIRANADTPDMAKLARKFGGQGIGLCRTERMFNGSDRINLFVEMIMAENIEERNKILEKLGKLQKSDFIEILKAMEGYEVTIRLLDPPLHEFLPNPEELVEKIQKLEADGKTNEISEAKVVLKRARELAEVNPMMGHRGVRVGVTYPEIYEMQIRSVFDALVELTKKKVKAHPQIMIPQISSIAELNHIKSIYDRIKKKD
;
A
#
# COMPACT_ATOMS: atom_id res chain seq x y z
N MET A 1 -7.68 1.66 16.73
CA MET A 1 -8.78 1.30 17.67
C MET A 1 -8.19 0.90 19.02
N ILE A 2 -8.68 1.43 20.14
CA ILE A 2 -8.25 0.96 21.48
C ILE A 2 -9.28 -0.06 22.01
N LEU A 3 -8.83 -1.24 22.42
CA LEU A 3 -9.69 -2.29 22.96
C LEU A 3 -9.89 -2.08 24.47
N VAL A 4 -11.13 -1.79 24.89
CA VAL A 4 -11.47 -1.55 26.30
C VAL A 4 -12.30 -2.72 26.84
N ARG A 5 -11.80 -3.43 27.86
CA ARG A 5 -12.46 -4.63 28.44
C ARG A 5 -12.33 -4.67 29.95
N LYS A 6 -13.23 -5.34 30.67
CA LYS A 6 -13.06 -5.54 32.12
C LYS A 6 -11.84 -6.42 32.40
N GLU A 7 -11.78 -7.53 31.69
CA GLU A 7 -10.69 -8.49 31.66
C GLU A 7 -10.64 -9.07 30.23
N THR A 8 -9.50 -9.63 29.82
CA THR A 8 -9.38 -10.28 28.52
C THR A 8 -9.24 -11.79 28.68
N LYS A 9 -9.78 -12.51 27.70
CA LYS A 9 -9.74 -13.97 27.61
C LYS A 9 -8.98 -14.39 26.34
N PRO A 10 -8.55 -15.66 26.25
CA PRO A 10 -7.91 -16.18 25.04
C PRO A 10 -8.73 -15.96 23.75
N GLU A 11 -10.06 -15.95 23.86
CA GLU A 11 -10.98 -15.67 22.75
C GLU A 11 -10.87 -14.24 22.21
N ASP A 12 -10.36 -13.30 23.01
CA ASP A 12 -10.19 -11.90 22.61
C ASP A 12 -8.91 -11.66 21.78
N VAL A 13 -8.02 -12.66 21.65
CA VAL A 13 -6.72 -12.53 20.94
C VAL A 13 -6.86 -12.00 19.49
N PRO A 14 -7.85 -12.42 18.68
CA PRO A 14 -8.08 -11.81 17.37
C PRO A 14 -8.30 -10.29 17.43
N ALA A 15 -8.99 -9.79 18.46
CA ALA A 15 -9.22 -8.35 18.66
C ALA A 15 -7.95 -7.59 19.07
N PHE A 16 -6.95 -8.27 19.64
CA PHE A 16 -5.65 -7.66 19.94
C PHE A 16 -4.90 -7.31 18.66
N PHE A 17 -5.00 -8.14 17.61
CA PHE A 17 -4.36 -7.86 16.33
C PHE A 17 -4.91 -6.59 15.67
N SER A 18 -6.22 -6.36 15.77
CA SER A 18 -6.90 -5.21 15.16
C SER A 18 -6.89 -3.93 16.01
N SER A 19 -6.38 -3.98 17.26
CA SER A 19 -6.33 -2.81 18.15
C SER A 19 -4.94 -2.17 18.19
N GLU A 20 -4.86 -0.85 18.31
CA GLU A 20 -3.61 -0.11 18.51
C GLU A 20 -3.11 -0.19 19.95
N GLY A 21 -4.01 -0.54 20.88
CA GLY A 21 -3.69 -0.65 22.30
C GLY A 21 -4.83 -1.27 23.09
N ILE A 22 -4.52 -1.72 24.31
CA ILE A 22 -5.45 -2.45 25.18
C ILE A 22 -5.58 -1.70 26.51
N LEU A 23 -6.81 -1.54 26.99
CA LEU A 23 -7.13 -0.95 28.28
C LEU A 23 -8.04 -1.90 29.06
N THR A 24 -7.65 -2.28 30.28
CA THR A 24 -8.47 -3.15 31.12
C THR A 24 -8.70 -2.63 32.52
N SER A 25 -9.92 -2.83 33.04
CA SER A 25 -10.25 -2.39 34.41
C SER A 25 -9.66 -3.32 35.48
N LEU A 26 -9.48 -4.60 35.16
CA LEU A 26 -8.93 -5.63 36.05
C LEU A 26 -7.65 -6.24 35.46
N GLY A 27 -6.88 -6.90 36.33
CA GLY A 27 -5.68 -7.64 35.95
C GLY A 27 -4.38 -6.92 36.36
N GLY A 28 -3.37 -7.71 36.68
CA GLY A 28 -2.03 -7.21 37.03
C GLY A 28 -1.03 -7.33 35.88
N LYS A 29 0.25 -7.05 36.18
CA LYS A 29 1.37 -7.13 35.22
C LYS A 29 1.60 -8.53 34.61
N SER A 30 0.98 -9.56 35.19
CA SER A 30 0.99 -10.96 34.74
C SER A 30 -0.37 -11.42 34.20
N SER A 31 -1.30 -10.50 33.96
CA SER A 31 -2.61 -10.83 33.37
C SER A 31 -2.47 -11.27 31.91
N HIS A 32 -3.50 -11.95 31.41
CA HIS A 32 -3.59 -12.33 30.00
C HIS A 32 -3.36 -11.13 29.07
N ALA A 33 -4.04 -10.00 29.32
CA ALA A 33 -3.83 -8.76 28.57
C ALA A 33 -2.37 -8.32 28.58
N ALA A 34 -1.73 -8.25 29.75
CA ALA A 34 -0.35 -7.77 29.87
C ALA A 34 0.66 -8.66 29.14
N ILE A 35 0.50 -9.98 29.25
CA ILE A 35 1.41 -10.95 28.62
C ILE A 35 1.28 -10.91 27.10
N VAL A 36 0.05 -10.99 26.60
CA VAL A 36 -0.24 -11.04 25.16
C VAL A 36 0.16 -9.72 24.50
N SER A 37 -0.24 -8.58 25.07
CA SER A 37 0.11 -7.27 24.52
C SER A 37 1.62 -7.01 24.53
N ARG A 38 2.36 -7.45 25.57
CA ARG A 38 3.82 -7.37 25.60
C ARG A 38 4.46 -8.21 24.50
N GLY A 39 3.99 -9.44 24.30
CA GLY A 39 4.47 -10.30 23.21
C GLY A 39 4.21 -9.72 21.81
N MET A 40 3.12 -8.95 21.66
CA MET A 40 2.74 -8.30 20.41
C MET A 40 3.33 -6.89 20.24
N GLY A 41 4.03 -6.35 21.25
CA GLY A 41 4.57 -5.00 21.23
C GLY A 41 3.50 -3.90 21.23
N LYS A 42 2.30 -4.17 21.76
CA LYS A 42 1.20 -3.20 21.80
C LYS A 42 1.12 -2.49 23.15
N PRO A 43 0.93 -1.16 23.18
CA PRO A 43 0.63 -0.42 24.40
C PRO A 43 -0.54 -1.06 25.15
N CYS A 44 -0.37 -1.30 26.45
CA CYS A 44 -1.37 -1.98 27.26
C CYS A 44 -1.37 -1.43 28.67
N ILE A 45 -2.54 -0.98 29.12
CA ILE A 45 -2.77 -0.56 30.50
C ILE A 45 -3.73 -1.58 31.12
N VAL A 46 -3.30 -2.16 32.23
CA VAL A 46 -4.06 -3.19 32.93
C VAL A 46 -4.33 -2.79 34.36
N GLY A 47 -5.50 -3.17 34.87
CA GLY A 47 -5.88 -2.90 36.24
C GLY A 47 -6.16 -1.41 36.49
N CYS A 48 -7.03 -0.80 35.69
CA CYS A 48 -7.61 0.52 35.97
C CYS A 48 -8.89 0.38 36.82
N PRO A 49 -8.82 0.38 38.17
CA PRO A 49 -9.98 0.15 39.03
C PRO A 49 -11.06 1.24 38.90
N GLU A 50 -10.67 2.45 38.52
CA GLU A 50 -11.57 3.58 38.30
C GLU A 50 -12.40 3.44 37.02
N LEU A 51 -11.97 2.59 36.09
CA LEU A 51 -12.64 2.34 34.82
C LEU A 51 -13.82 1.37 35.02
N LYS A 52 -15.03 1.92 34.98
CA LYS A 52 -16.28 1.17 34.98
C LYS A 52 -16.78 1.01 33.55
N ILE A 53 -16.97 -0.23 33.12
CA ILE A 53 -17.43 -0.56 31.77
C ILE A 53 -18.86 -1.07 31.83
N ASP A 54 -19.73 -0.41 31.08
CA ASP A 54 -21.11 -0.79 30.81
C ASP A 54 -21.18 -1.37 29.40
N TYR A 55 -21.38 -2.69 29.31
CA TYR A 55 -21.46 -3.41 28.03
C TYR A 55 -22.83 -3.29 27.37
N ASP A 56 -23.89 -2.95 28.11
CA ASP A 56 -25.23 -2.85 27.53
C ASP A 56 -25.38 -1.54 26.75
N ASN A 57 -24.71 -0.49 27.22
CA ASN A 57 -24.71 0.82 26.57
C ASN A 57 -23.43 1.11 25.76
N ASN A 58 -22.44 0.22 25.77
CA ASN A 58 -21.11 0.39 25.17
C ASN A 58 -20.38 1.67 25.64
N ILE A 59 -20.33 1.85 26.97
CA ILE A 59 -19.76 3.05 27.61
C ILE A 59 -18.69 2.66 28.64
N GLY A 60 -17.57 3.38 28.65
CA GLY A 60 -16.58 3.37 29.73
C GLY A 60 -16.66 4.65 30.55
N THR A 61 -16.56 4.58 31.88
CA THR A 61 -16.52 5.76 32.75
C THR A 61 -15.35 5.64 33.72
N ALA A 62 -14.52 6.68 33.80
CA ALA A 62 -13.41 6.79 34.76
C ALA A 62 -13.26 8.24 35.21
N ASN A 63 -13.08 8.49 36.50
CA ASN A 63 -12.83 9.84 37.06
C ASN A 63 -13.83 10.92 36.62
N GLY A 64 -15.10 10.55 36.47
CA GLY A 64 -16.16 11.46 36.04
C GLY A 64 -16.17 11.76 34.54
N MET A 65 -15.25 11.18 33.77
CA MET A 65 -15.25 11.23 32.31
C MET A 65 -15.91 9.97 31.73
N THR A 66 -16.68 10.17 30.67
CA THR A 66 -17.40 9.09 29.98
C THR A 66 -16.89 9.01 28.55
N ILE A 67 -16.53 7.80 28.12
CA ILE A 67 -16.12 7.46 26.76
C ILE A 67 -17.16 6.54 26.13
N LYS A 68 -17.55 6.84 24.90
CA LYS A 68 -18.46 5.99 24.11
C LYS A 68 -17.68 5.18 23.09
N GLU A 69 -18.26 4.07 22.66
CA GLU A 69 -17.74 3.34 21.51
C GLU A 69 -17.58 4.27 20.29
N GLY A 70 -16.43 4.16 19.63
CA GLY A 70 -16.07 4.97 18.48
C GLY A 70 -15.42 6.32 18.83
N GLU A 71 -15.43 6.76 20.08
CA GLU A 71 -14.70 7.95 20.49
C GLU A 71 -13.19 7.70 20.57
N THR A 72 -12.40 8.68 20.13
CA THR A 72 -10.95 8.60 20.14
C THR A 72 -10.40 8.80 21.55
N ILE A 73 -9.55 7.87 21.98
CA ILE A 73 -8.74 7.98 23.19
C ILE A 73 -7.29 7.65 22.86
N THR A 74 -6.37 8.22 23.63
CA THR A 74 -4.94 7.91 23.55
C THR A 74 -4.49 7.25 24.84
N ILE A 75 -3.65 6.21 24.75
CA ILE A 75 -3.09 5.53 25.93
C ILE A 75 -1.57 5.57 25.91
N ASP A 76 -0.97 5.78 27.08
CA ASP A 76 0.45 5.58 27.31
C ASP A 76 0.67 4.33 28.17
N GLY A 77 1.13 3.26 27.54
CA GLY A 77 1.41 1.99 28.21
C GLY A 77 2.64 2.01 29.13
N SER A 78 3.46 3.07 29.08
CA SER A 78 4.66 3.21 29.93
C SER A 78 4.30 3.84 31.27
N GLU A 79 3.61 4.99 31.24
CA GLU A 79 3.16 5.72 32.42
C GLU A 79 1.81 5.23 32.96
N GLY A 80 1.05 4.47 32.17
CA GLY A 80 -0.28 4.00 32.54
C GLY A 80 -1.36 5.09 32.48
N THR A 81 -1.16 6.12 31.65
CA THR A 81 -2.06 7.27 31.54
C THR A 81 -3.01 7.12 30.35
N VAL A 82 -4.28 7.48 30.56
CA VAL A 82 -5.32 7.51 29.51
C VAL A 82 -5.73 8.96 29.27
N PHE A 83 -5.79 9.35 28.00
CA PHE A 83 -6.16 10.69 27.57
C PHE A 83 -7.41 10.65 26.69
N ILE A 84 -8.29 11.64 26.87
CA ILE A 84 -9.44 11.84 26.00
C ILE A 84 -8.99 12.56 24.73
N GLY A 85 -9.41 12.04 23.58
CA GLY A 85 -9.03 12.57 22.27
C GLY A 85 -7.70 12.02 21.75
N GLU A 86 -7.29 12.58 20.62
CA GLU A 86 -6.04 12.24 19.94
C GLU A 86 -4.90 13.12 20.46
N ILE A 87 -3.86 12.49 21.02
CA ILE A 87 -2.60 13.18 21.33
C ILE A 87 -1.59 12.87 20.22
N PRO A 88 -0.91 13.89 19.67
CA PRO A 88 0.14 13.68 18.69
C PRO A 88 1.23 12.75 19.22
N THR A 89 1.51 11.68 18.48
CA THR A 89 2.60 10.75 18.80
C THR A 89 3.93 11.30 18.30
N VAL A 90 5.02 10.88 18.96
CA VAL A 90 6.39 11.23 18.55
C VAL A 90 6.99 10.05 17.81
N GLU A 91 7.68 10.31 16.70
CA GLU A 91 8.42 9.25 16.01
C GLU A 91 9.46 8.61 16.96
N PRO A 92 9.52 7.26 17.01
CA PRO A 92 10.49 6.58 17.84
C PRO A 92 11.92 6.93 17.40
N LYS A 93 12.74 7.34 18.37
CA LYS A 93 14.15 7.63 18.13
C LYS A 93 14.94 6.33 18.08
N VAL A 94 15.77 6.20 17.05
CA VAL A 94 16.75 5.13 16.94
C VAL A 94 17.77 5.31 18.07
N THR A 95 17.86 4.34 18.99
CA THR A 95 18.82 4.38 20.09
C THR A 95 20.19 3.89 19.63
N LYS A 96 21.26 4.34 20.31
CA LYS A 96 22.63 3.87 20.01
C LYS A 96 22.77 2.36 20.14
N ASP A 97 22.09 1.74 21.10
CA ASP A 97 22.12 0.30 21.31
C ASP A 97 21.51 -0.45 20.11
N PHE A 98 20.44 0.09 19.54
CA PHE A 98 19.81 -0.47 18.35
C PHE A 98 20.74 -0.37 17.13
N GLU A 99 21.42 0.77 16.92
CA GLU A 99 22.42 0.92 15.85
C GLU A 99 23.58 -0.07 15.99
N GLN A 100 24.02 -0.32 17.22
CA GLN A 100 25.10 -1.26 17.52
C GLN A 100 24.70 -2.70 17.16
N ILE A 101 23.49 -3.13 17.56
CA ILE A 101 22.95 -4.45 17.24
C ILE A 101 22.77 -4.60 15.72
N LEU A 102 22.20 -3.60 15.04
CA LEU A 102 22.06 -3.60 13.60
C LEU A 102 23.43 -3.74 12.91
N THR A 103 24.45 -3.03 13.38
CA THR A 103 25.80 -3.13 12.82
C THR A 103 26.36 -4.55 12.95
N TRP A 104 26.19 -5.21 14.09
CA TRP A 104 26.61 -6.61 14.27
C TRP A 104 25.84 -7.57 13.37
N ALA A 105 24.52 -7.38 13.27
CA ALA A 105 23.67 -8.17 12.37
C ALA A 105 24.10 -8.01 10.91
N GLN A 106 24.37 -6.77 10.48
CA GLN A 106 24.81 -6.44 9.13
C GLN A 106 26.17 -7.04 8.77
N LYS A 107 27.08 -7.18 9.73
CA LYS A 107 28.39 -7.84 9.54
C LYS A 107 28.31 -9.36 9.47
N THR A 108 27.35 -9.96 10.18
CA THR A 108 27.27 -11.42 10.36
C THR A 108 26.35 -12.09 9.33
N LYS A 109 25.39 -11.34 8.76
CA LYS A 109 24.43 -11.87 7.81
C LYS A 109 25.12 -12.38 6.53
N THR A 110 24.57 -13.45 5.98
CA THR A 110 24.94 -13.96 4.64
C THR A 110 23.99 -13.45 3.55
N LEU A 111 22.71 -13.27 3.89
CA LEU A 111 21.67 -12.81 2.96
C LEU A 111 21.68 -11.30 2.79
N GLY A 112 21.48 -10.84 1.56
CA GLY A 112 21.14 -9.45 1.25
C GLY A 112 19.76 -9.10 1.82
N ILE A 113 19.61 -7.93 2.45
CA ILE A 113 18.31 -7.47 2.95
C ILE A 113 17.87 -6.32 2.06
N ARG A 114 16.89 -6.57 1.20
CA ARG A 114 16.26 -5.55 0.35
C ARG A 114 14.87 -5.24 0.88
N ALA A 115 14.37 -4.05 0.60
CA ALA A 115 13.04 -3.64 1.03
C ALA A 115 11.99 -3.88 -0.06
N ASN A 116 10.73 -4.01 0.37
CA ASN A 116 9.59 -3.76 -0.49
C ASN A 116 9.22 -2.28 -0.30
N ALA A 117 9.39 -1.48 -1.35
CA ALA A 117 9.18 -0.04 -1.27
C ALA A 117 8.63 0.47 -2.59
N ASP A 118 7.44 1.08 -2.51
CA ASP A 118 6.65 1.48 -3.67
C ASP A 118 6.64 3.01 -3.85
N THR A 119 7.10 3.77 -2.85
CA THR A 119 7.17 5.24 -2.84
C THR A 119 8.57 5.76 -2.51
N PRO A 120 8.90 7.01 -2.89
CA PRO A 120 10.18 7.64 -2.54
C PRO A 120 10.47 7.65 -1.04
N ASP A 121 9.47 7.90 -0.20
CA ASP A 121 9.65 7.97 1.25
C ASP A 121 9.86 6.59 1.87
N MET A 122 9.17 5.55 1.38
CA MET A 122 9.47 4.16 1.74
C MET A 122 10.91 3.78 1.36
N ALA A 123 11.39 4.22 0.19
CA ALA A 123 12.75 3.97 -0.25
C ALA A 123 13.79 4.66 0.65
N LYS A 124 13.57 5.93 1.01
CA LYS A 124 14.42 6.66 1.97
C LYS A 124 14.42 5.99 3.35
N LEU A 125 13.26 5.57 3.83
CA LEU A 125 13.11 4.87 5.11
C LEU A 125 13.85 3.53 5.11
N ALA A 126 13.69 2.74 4.05
CA ALA A 126 14.41 1.48 3.87
C ALA A 126 15.93 1.69 3.90
N ARG A 127 16.43 2.73 3.21
CA ARG A 127 17.86 3.08 3.23
C ARG A 127 18.32 3.53 4.62
N LYS A 128 17.51 4.32 5.35
CA LYS A 128 17.79 4.77 6.73
C LYS A 128 18.03 3.58 7.68
N PHE A 129 17.31 2.48 7.50
CA PHE A 129 17.46 1.27 8.31
C PHE A 129 18.45 0.24 7.74
N GLY A 130 19.27 0.61 6.75
CA GLY A 130 20.32 -0.25 6.21
C GLY A 130 19.85 -1.24 5.14
N GLY A 131 18.71 -0.99 4.49
CA GLY A 131 18.24 -1.75 3.33
C GLY A 131 19.22 -1.62 2.16
N GLN A 132 19.62 -2.76 1.60
CA GLN A 132 20.60 -2.89 0.52
C GLN A 132 19.92 -2.88 -0.86
N GLY A 133 19.01 -1.93 -1.08
CA GLY A 133 18.20 -1.80 -2.28
C GLY A 133 16.75 -2.23 -2.09
N ILE A 134 16.01 -2.25 -3.19
CA ILE A 134 14.57 -2.56 -3.23
C ILE A 134 14.39 -3.85 -4.01
N GLY A 135 13.87 -4.90 -3.38
CA GLY A 135 13.64 -6.21 -4.00
C GLY A 135 12.30 -6.29 -4.72
N LEU A 136 11.37 -5.40 -4.38
CA LEU A 136 10.07 -5.28 -5.01
C LEU A 136 9.56 -3.84 -4.88
N CYS A 137 9.48 -3.15 -6.01
CA CYS A 137 8.74 -1.91 -6.20
C CYS A 137 7.53 -2.21 -7.07
N ARG A 138 6.34 -2.11 -6.48
CA ARG A 138 5.05 -2.37 -7.14
C ARG A 138 4.57 -1.13 -7.88
N THR A 139 4.50 -1.22 -9.20
CA THR A 139 4.09 -0.09 -10.03
C THR A 139 2.60 0.22 -9.93
N GLU A 140 1.76 -0.75 -9.59
CA GLU A 140 0.32 -0.55 -9.42
C GLU A 140 -0.02 0.47 -8.31
N ARG A 141 0.78 0.50 -7.24
CA ARG A 141 0.59 1.47 -6.14
C ARG A 141 0.87 2.90 -6.57
N MET A 142 1.68 3.10 -7.61
CA MET A 142 1.96 4.42 -8.18
C MET A 142 0.77 5.00 -8.95
N PHE A 143 -0.22 4.19 -9.32
CA PHE A 143 -1.43 4.64 -10.04
C PHE A 143 -2.59 4.97 -9.10
N ASN A 144 -2.52 4.59 -7.82
CA ASN A 144 -3.59 4.82 -6.85
C ASN A 144 -3.64 6.26 -6.29
N GLY A 145 -2.73 7.14 -6.71
CA GLY A 145 -2.80 8.57 -6.39
C GLY A 145 -4.08 9.20 -6.97
N SER A 146 -4.67 10.14 -6.23
CA SER A 146 -5.90 10.85 -6.65
C SER A 146 -5.77 11.56 -8.00
N ASP A 147 -4.55 11.94 -8.37
CA ASP A 147 -4.17 12.57 -9.64
C ASP A 147 -4.02 11.58 -10.81
N ARG A 148 -3.94 10.27 -10.53
CA ARG A 148 -3.54 9.22 -11.48
C ARG A 148 -4.60 8.16 -11.72
N ILE A 149 -5.43 7.88 -10.71
CA ILE A 149 -6.50 6.90 -10.80
C ILE A 149 -7.43 7.24 -11.98
N ASN A 150 -7.76 8.52 -12.16
CA ASN A 150 -8.62 8.98 -13.26
C ASN A 150 -7.98 8.74 -14.64
N LEU A 151 -6.69 9.04 -14.79
CA LEU A 151 -5.95 8.76 -16.04
C LEU A 151 -5.87 7.26 -16.31
N PHE A 152 -5.76 6.44 -15.27
CA PHE A 152 -5.73 4.99 -15.42
C PHE A 152 -7.11 4.44 -15.84
N VAL A 153 -8.19 4.97 -15.27
CA VAL A 153 -9.57 4.67 -15.70
C VAL A 153 -9.77 5.09 -17.15
N GLU A 154 -9.38 6.30 -17.55
CA GLU A 154 -9.43 6.75 -18.94
C GLU A 154 -8.70 5.78 -19.89
N MET A 155 -7.53 5.28 -19.47
CA MET A 155 -6.76 4.29 -20.24
C MET A 155 -7.51 2.97 -20.43
N ILE A 156 -8.21 2.49 -19.40
CA ILE A 156 -9.02 1.25 -19.45
C ILE A 156 -10.26 1.43 -20.36
N MET A 157 -10.81 2.65 -20.39
CA MET A 157 -11.98 3.00 -21.20
C MET A 157 -11.64 3.26 -22.68
N ALA A 158 -10.38 3.51 -23.03
CA ALA A 158 -9.97 3.81 -24.40
C ALA A 158 -10.24 2.64 -25.37
N GLU A 159 -11.00 2.92 -26.43
CA GLU A 159 -11.44 1.92 -27.41
C GLU A 159 -10.36 1.59 -28.44
N ASN A 160 -9.49 2.55 -28.75
CA ASN A 160 -8.41 2.38 -29.73
C ASN A 160 -7.02 2.60 -29.12
N ILE A 161 -6.00 2.08 -29.80
CA ILE A 161 -4.61 2.14 -29.35
C ILE A 161 -4.05 3.58 -29.36
N GLU A 162 -4.54 4.45 -30.25
CA GLU A 162 -4.06 5.83 -30.38
C GLU A 162 -4.47 6.68 -29.17
N GLU A 163 -5.73 6.58 -28.75
CA GLU A 163 -6.24 7.19 -27.52
C GLU A 163 -5.54 6.65 -26.29
N ARG A 164 -5.40 5.32 -26.20
CA ARG A 164 -4.69 4.67 -25.09
C ARG A 164 -3.26 5.19 -24.98
N ASN A 165 -2.55 5.29 -26.10
CA ASN A 165 -1.17 5.80 -26.13
C ASN A 165 -1.07 7.26 -25.64
N LYS A 166 -2.01 8.15 -26.02
CA LYS A 166 -2.03 9.53 -25.53
C LYS A 166 -2.15 9.60 -24.00
N ILE A 167 -2.95 8.71 -23.42
CA ILE A 167 -3.14 8.65 -21.96
C ILE A 167 -1.91 8.03 -21.30
N LEU A 168 -1.37 6.95 -21.87
CA LEU A 168 -0.14 6.30 -21.41
C LEU A 168 1.06 7.24 -21.43
N GLU A 169 1.17 8.17 -22.38
CA GLU A 169 2.22 9.21 -22.37
C GLU A 169 2.13 10.11 -21.14
N LYS A 170 0.92 10.49 -20.70
CA LYS A 170 0.72 11.27 -19.47
C LYS A 170 1.10 10.46 -18.24
N LEU A 171 0.63 9.21 -18.16
CA LEU A 171 0.95 8.29 -17.07
C LEU A 171 2.46 8.02 -16.97
N GLY A 172 3.13 7.82 -18.11
CA GLY A 172 4.57 7.58 -18.16
C GLY A 172 5.40 8.74 -17.63
N LYS A 173 4.98 10.00 -17.86
CA LYS A 173 5.66 11.18 -17.28
C LYS A 173 5.59 11.19 -15.75
N LEU A 174 4.43 10.84 -15.19
CA LEU A 174 4.23 10.76 -13.75
C LEU A 174 5.05 9.60 -13.15
N GLN A 175 5.01 8.44 -13.80
CA GLN A 175 5.75 7.27 -13.36
C GLN A 175 7.27 7.48 -13.45
N LYS A 176 7.75 8.15 -14.51
CA LYS A 176 9.15 8.56 -14.65
C LYS A 176 9.59 9.42 -13.45
N SER A 177 8.77 10.38 -13.02
CA SER A 177 9.08 11.23 -11.86
C SER A 177 9.29 10.40 -10.60
N ASP A 178 8.41 9.44 -10.33
CA ASP A 178 8.54 8.56 -9.17
C ASP A 178 9.80 7.71 -9.25
N PHE A 179 10.10 7.14 -10.42
CA PHE A 179 11.30 6.34 -10.62
C PHE A 179 12.58 7.16 -10.41
N ILE A 180 12.61 8.42 -10.85
CA ILE A 180 13.75 9.31 -10.57
C ILE A 180 13.97 9.43 -9.07
N GLU A 181 12.92 9.68 -8.30
CA GLU A 181 13.03 9.86 -6.86
C GLU A 181 13.41 8.57 -6.14
N ILE A 182 12.81 7.44 -6.50
CA ILE A 182 13.09 6.13 -5.90
C ILE A 182 14.53 5.69 -6.21
N LEU A 183 14.95 5.76 -7.47
CA LEU A 183 16.29 5.37 -7.88
C LEU A 183 17.36 6.29 -7.27
N LYS A 184 17.07 7.59 -7.15
CA LYS A 184 17.95 8.54 -6.45
C LYS A 184 18.04 8.22 -4.96
N ALA A 185 16.91 7.91 -4.31
CA ALA A 185 16.88 7.51 -2.90
C ALA A 185 17.70 6.24 -2.66
N MET A 186 17.82 5.36 -3.65
CA MET A 186 18.60 4.11 -3.60
C MET A 186 19.93 4.16 -4.37
N GLU A 187 20.52 5.35 -4.54
CA GLU A 187 21.82 5.48 -5.23
C GLU A 187 22.87 4.48 -4.70
N GLY A 188 23.47 3.73 -5.63
CA GLY A 188 24.45 2.68 -5.37
C GLY A 188 23.87 1.28 -5.10
N TYR A 189 22.55 1.15 -5.01
CA TYR A 189 21.87 -0.12 -4.77
C TYR A 189 20.90 -0.49 -5.89
N GLU A 190 20.59 -1.78 -5.99
CA GLU A 190 19.67 -2.31 -7.00
C GLU A 190 18.20 -2.06 -6.61
N VAL A 191 17.40 -1.67 -7.60
CA VAL A 191 15.96 -1.42 -7.44
C VAL A 191 15.19 -2.30 -8.43
N THR A 192 14.51 -3.32 -7.93
CA THR A 192 13.68 -4.22 -8.72
C THR A 192 12.27 -3.67 -8.85
N ILE A 193 11.92 -3.25 -10.05
CA ILE A 193 10.63 -2.65 -10.43
C ILE A 193 9.78 -3.73 -11.07
N ARG A 194 8.66 -4.07 -10.43
CA ARG A 194 7.68 -5.02 -10.97
C ARG A 194 6.70 -4.28 -11.86
N LEU A 195 6.57 -4.72 -13.10
CA LEU A 195 5.54 -4.22 -14.02
C LEU A 195 4.13 -4.51 -13.50
N LEU A 196 3.12 -3.90 -14.13
CA LEU A 196 1.72 -3.96 -13.68
C LEU A 196 1.26 -5.42 -13.46
N ASP A 197 0.80 -5.72 -12.25
CA ASP A 197 0.35 -7.05 -11.84
C ASP A 197 -1.18 -7.23 -11.71
N PRO A 198 -1.96 -6.28 -11.16
CA PRO A 198 -3.39 -6.50 -10.95
C PRO A 198 -4.18 -6.51 -12.27
N PRO A 199 -5.34 -7.21 -12.31
CA PRO A 199 -6.28 -7.12 -13.41
C PRO A 199 -6.89 -5.71 -13.50
N LEU A 200 -7.29 -5.31 -14.71
CA LEU A 200 -7.73 -3.92 -14.97
C LEU A 200 -9.02 -3.55 -14.22
N HIS A 201 -9.89 -4.51 -13.91
CA HIS A 201 -11.13 -4.24 -13.18
C HIS A 201 -10.89 -3.77 -11.74
N GLU A 202 -9.73 -4.05 -11.12
CA GLU A 202 -9.42 -3.56 -9.76
C GLU A 202 -9.30 -2.03 -9.68
N PHE A 203 -9.12 -1.34 -10.82
CA PHE A 203 -9.07 0.11 -10.89
C PHE A 203 -10.41 0.76 -11.27
N LEU A 204 -11.42 -0.05 -11.62
CA LEU A 204 -12.77 0.43 -11.89
C LEU A 204 -13.62 0.34 -10.62
N PRO A 205 -14.60 1.23 -10.45
CA PRO A 205 -15.56 1.10 -9.36
C PRO A 205 -16.34 -0.23 -9.48
N ASN A 206 -16.78 -0.78 -8.34
CA ASN A 206 -17.52 -2.03 -8.31
C ASN A 206 -18.81 -1.88 -9.18
N PRO A 207 -19.11 -2.85 -10.08
CA PRO A 207 -20.35 -2.84 -10.85
C PRO A 207 -21.62 -2.61 -10.02
N GLU A 208 -21.70 -3.13 -8.80
CA GLU A 208 -22.85 -2.95 -7.90
C GLU A 208 -22.98 -1.49 -7.44
N GLU A 209 -21.87 -0.88 -7.00
CA GLU A 209 -21.82 0.54 -6.62
C GLU A 209 -22.16 1.45 -7.81
N LEU A 210 -21.72 1.10 -9.02
CA LEU A 210 -22.06 1.85 -10.23
C LEU A 210 -23.55 1.77 -10.55
N VAL A 211 -24.19 0.61 -10.34
CA VAL A 211 -25.65 0.47 -10.53
C VAL A 211 -26.40 1.34 -9.52
N GLU A 212 -26.03 1.31 -8.24
CA GLU A 212 -26.63 2.18 -7.23
C GLU A 212 -26.42 3.67 -7.55
N LYS A 213 -25.22 4.04 -8.01
CA LYS A 213 -24.91 5.41 -8.44
C LYS A 213 -25.78 5.84 -9.62
N ILE A 214 -25.96 4.97 -10.61
CA ILE A 214 -26.83 5.24 -11.76
C ILE A 214 -28.28 5.45 -11.31
N GLN A 215 -28.80 4.62 -10.39
CA GLN A 215 -30.16 4.76 -9.87
C GLN A 215 -30.36 6.10 -9.13
N LYS A 216 -29.37 6.53 -8.33
CA LYS A 216 -29.41 7.85 -7.67
C LYS A 216 -29.38 8.99 -8.70
N LEU A 217 -28.52 8.91 -9.71
CA LEU A 217 -28.44 9.91 -10.77
C LEU A 217 -29.72 9.98 -11.63
N GLU A 218 -30.39 8.84 -11.82
CA GLU A 218 -31.70 8.74 -12.48
C GLU A 218 -32.79 9.46 -11.65
N ALA A 219 -32.74 9.36 -10.32
CA ALA A 219 -33.63 10.12 -9.43
C ALA A 219 -33.36 11.63 -9.44
N ASP A 220 -32.09 12.03 -9.60
CA ASP A 220 -31.65 13.43 -9.63
C ASP A 220 -31.80 14.09 -11.04
N GLY A 221 -32.21 13.33 -12.06
CA GLY A 221 -32.48 13.86 -13.41
C GLY A 221 -31.22 14.24 -14.22
N LYS A 222 -30.05 13.70 -13.88
CA LYS A 222 -28.76 14.08 -14.50
C LYS A 222 -28.39 13.23 -15.71
N THR A 223 -28.96 13.53 -16.87
CA THR A 223 -28.89 12.70 -18.08
C THR A 223 -27.48 12.42 -18.62
N ASN A 224 -26.55 13.37 -18.55
CA ASN A 224 -25.17 13.20 -19.05
C ASN A 224 -24.30 12.32 -18.13
N GLU A 225 -24.42 12.49 -16.81
CA GLU A 225 -23.66 11.68 -15.85
C GLU A 225 -24.13 10.20 -15.87
N ILE A 226 -25.41 9.97 -16.22
CA ILE A 226 -25.99 8.63 -16.38
C ILE A 226 -25.38 7.90 -17.59
N SER A 227 -25.23 8.57 -18.74
CA SER A 227 -24.69 7.93 -19.94
C SER A 227 -23.22 7.52 -19.72
N GLU A 228 -22.41 8.41 -19.14
CA GLU A 228 -21.02 8.13 -18.76
C GLU A 228 -20.93 6.94 -17.78
N ALA A 229 -21.73 6.94 -16.72
CA ALA A 229 -21.75 5.86 -15.74
C ALA A 229 -22.18 4.52 -16.36
N LYS A 230 -23.11 4.52 -17.33
CA LYS A 230 -23.53 3.31 -18.06
C LYS A 230 -22.39 2.74 -18.93
N VAL A 231 -21.59 3.60 -19.57
CA VAL A 231 -20.42 3.15 -20.35
C VAL A 231 -19.38 2.52 -19.41
N VAL A 232 -19.07 3.16 -18.28
CA VAL A 232 -18.14 2.60 -17.27
C VAL A 232 -18.65 1.28 -16.71
N LEU A 233 -19.95 1.17 -16.40
CA LEU A 233 -20.56 -0.07 -15.92
C LEU A 233 -20.44 -1.20 -16.94
N LYS A 234 -20.69 -0.91 -18.23
CA LYS A 234 -20.52 -1.90 -19.29
C LYS A 234 -19.09 -2.42 -19.32
N ARG A 235 -18.10 -1.52 -19.26
CA ARG A 235 -16.68 -1.88 -19.26
C ARG A 235 -16.28 -2.67 -18.02
N ALA A 236 -16.76 -2.26 -16.85
CA ALA A 236 -16.51 -2.97 -15.59
C ALA A 236 -17.06 -4.40 -15.62
N ARG A 237 -18.22 -4.62 -16.24
CA ARG A 237 -18.80 -5.96 -16.44
C ARG A 237 -18.03 -6.80 -17.46
N GLU A 238 -17.55 -6.20 -18.54
CA GLU A 238 -16.71 -6.89 -19.54
C GLU A 238 -15.39 -7.40 -18.94
N LEU A 239 -14.80 -6.61 -18.04
CA LEU A 239 -13.55 -6.95 -17.36
C LEU A 239 -13.75 -7.72 -16.06
N ALA A 240 -15.01 -7.94 -15.64
CA ALA A 240 -15.31 -8.66 -14.42
C ALA A 240 -14.92 -10.13 -14.56
N GLU A 241 -14.21 -10.65 -13.57
CA GLU A 241 -13.75 -12.02 -13.56
C GLU A 241 -14.29 -12.75 -12.35
N VAL A 242 -14.64 -14.03 -12.52
CA VAL A 242 -15.08 -14.88 -11.41
C VAL A 242 -13.94 -15.11 -10.41
N ASN A 243 -12.71 -15.27 -10.90
CA ASN A 243 -11.51 -15.49 -10.07
C ASN A 243 -10.36 -14.55 -10.48
N PRO A 244 -10.37 -13.28 -10.02
CA PRO A 244 -9.36 -12.28 -10.37
C PRO A 244 -7.91 -12.71 -10.11
N MET A 245 -7.67 -13.54 -9.08
CA MET A 245 -6.34 -14.05 -8.74
C MET A 245 -5.71 -14.90 -9.86
N MET A 246 -6.53 -15.58 -10.68
CA MET A 246 -6.08 -16.46 -11.76
C MET A 246 -6.42 -15.92 -13.16
N GLY A 247 -6.98 -14.71 -13.25
CA GLY A 247 -7.52 -14.14 -14.47
C GLY A 247 -6.51 -13.38 -15.34
N HIS A 248 -7.00 -12.35 -16.02
CA HIS A 248 -6.27 -11.53 -16.97
C HIS A 248 -5.47 -10.45 -16.26
N ARG A 249 -4.28 -10.84 -15.79
CA ARG A 249 -3.41 -10.01 -14.97
C ARG A 249 -1.93 -10.27 -15.28
N GLY A 250 -1.03 -9.46 -14.70
CA GLY A 250 0.41 -9.59 -14.87
C GLY A 250 0.86 -9.68 -16.33
N VAL A 251 1.77 -10.60 -16.65
CA VAL A 251 2.31 -10.79 -18.02
C VAL A 251 1.23 -10.93 -19.09
N ARG A 252 0.06 -11.48 -18.75
CA ARG A 252 -1.05 -11.70 -19.70
C ARG A 252 -1.65 -10.36 -20.17
N VAL A 253 -1.73 -9.38 -19.28
CA VAL A 253 -2.11 -7.99 -19.63
C VAL A 253 -1.03 -7.38 -20.51
N GLY A 254 0.25 -7.58 -20.17
CA GLY A 254 1.37 -7.10 -20.98
C GLY A 254 1.47 -7.75 -22.37
N VAL A 255 0.86 -8.92 -22.58
CA VAL A 255 0.80 -9.57 -23.90
C VAL A 255 -0.37 -9.03 -24.73
N THR A 256 -1.55 -8.83 -24.12
CA THR A 256 -2.73 -8.31 -24.84
C THR A 256 -2.68 -6.80 -25.08
N TYR A 257 -2.05 -6.06 -24.16
CA TYR A 257 -1.89 -4.61 -24.17
C TYR A 257 -0.40 -4.25 -24.01
N PRO A 258 0.44 -4.58 -25.00
CA PRO A 258 1.89 -4.40 -24.92
C PRO A 258 2.30 -2.94 -24.64
N GLU A 259 1.53 -1.98 -25.13
CA GLU A 259 1.74 -0.54 -24.91
C GLU A 259 1.81 -0.14 -23.43
N ILE A 260 1.12 -0.87 -22.53
CA ILE A 260 1.18 -0.62 -21.09
C ILE A 260 2.59 -0.91 -20.58
N TYR A 261 3.12 -2.10 -20.90
CA TYR A 261 4.48 -2.49 -20.50
C TYR A 261 5.53 -1.65 -21.22
N GLU A 262 5.28 -1.27 -22.48
CA GLU A 262 6.17 -0.37 -23.20
C GLU A 262 6.33 0.98 -22.50
N MET A 263 5.21 1.57 -22.07
CA MET A 263 5.19 2.81 -21.32
C MET A 263 5.97 2.68 -20.00
N GLN A 264 5.75 1.60 -19.24
CA GLN A 264 6.45 1.40 -17.97
C GLN A 264 7.96 1.20 -18.17
N ILE A 265 8.36 0.36 -19.13
CA ILE A 265 9.75 0.11 -19.46
C ILE A 265 10.44 1.39 -19.94
N ARG A 266 9.80 2.16 -20.83
CA ARG A 266 10.31 3.45 -21.30
C ARG A 266 10.48 4.43 -20.14
N SER A 267 9.50 4.53 -19.24
CA SER A 267 9.57 5.42 -18.07
C SER A 267 10.75 5.10 -17.14
N VAL A 268 11.09 3.81 -16.98
CA VAL A 268 12.29 3.38 -16.24
C VAL A 268 13.58 3.82 -16.95
N PHE A 269 13.67 3.61 -18.27
CA PHE A 269 14.83 4.03 -19.05
C PHE A 269 15.01 5.55 -19.09
N ASP A 270 13.93 6.30 -19.29
CA ASP A 270 13.96 7.76 -19.28
C ASP A 270 14.43 8.31 -17.93
N ALA A 271 13.97 7.71 -16.82
CA ALA A 271 14.43 8.04 -15.48
C ALA A 271 15.94 7.73 -15.32
N LEU A 272 16.39 6.58 -15.81
CA LEU A 272 17.80 6.18 -15.78
C LEU A 272 18.69 7.13 -16.59
N VAL A 273 18.28 7.53 -17.79
CA VAL A 273 19.01 8.48 -18.64
C VAL A 273 19.14 9.84 -17.92
N GLU A 274 18.06 10.32 -17.32
CA GLU A 274 18.08 11.59 -16.59
C GLU A 274 18.99 11.54 -15.35
N LEU A 275 18.94 10.44 -14.59
CA LEU A 275 19.82 10.24 -13.43
C LEU A 275 21.28 10.08 -13.82
N THR A 276 21.56 9.40 -14.94
CA THR A 276 22.91 9.24 -15.48
C THR A 276 23.51 10.59 -15.90
N LYS A 277 22.72 11.47 -16.54
CA LYS A 277 23.13 12.85 -16.85
C LYS A 277 23.46 13.65 -15.58
N LYS A 278 22.74 13.39 -14.49
CA LYS A 278 22.99 13.96 -13.15
C LYS A 278 24.10 13.23 -12.36
N LYS A 279 24.79 12.25 -12.96
CA LYS A 279 25.85 11.42 -12.37
C LYS A 279 25.42 10.60 -11.13
N VAL A 280 24.13 10.29 -11.01
CA VAL A 280 23.60 9.44 -9.95
C VAL A 280 23.78 7.97 -10.35
N LYS A 281 24.35 7.15 -9.46
CA LYS A 281 24.53 5.71 -9.69
C LYS A 281 23.22 4.94 -9.45
N ALA A 282 22.39 4.84 -10.48
CA ALA A 282 21.13 4.11 -10.44
C ALA A 282 21.25 2.71 -11.09
N HIS A 283 20.67 1.69 -10.44
CA HIS A 283 20.70 0.30 -10.90
C HIS A 283 19.28 -0.30 -10.96
N PRO A 284 18.44 0.09 -11.94
CA PRO A 284 17.10 -0.48 -12.09
C PRO A 284 17.16 -1.92 -12.63
N GLN A 285 16.29 -2.77 -12.11
CA GLN A 285 16.02 -4.13 -12.59
C GLN A 285 14.52 -4.24 -12.89
N ILE A 286 14.15 -4.70 -14.09
CA ILE A 286 12.73 -4.86 -14.45
C ILE A 286 12.30 -6.30 -14.19
N MET A 287 11.22 -6.47 -13.43
CA MET A 287 10.63 -7.75 -13.08
C MET A 287 9.25 -7.89 -13.71
N ILE A 288 9.00 -9.04 -14.34
CA ILE A 288 7.74 -9.33 -15.02
C ILE A 288 6.91 -10.26 -14.12
N PRO A 289 5.69 -9.86 -13.71
CA PRO A 289 4.85 -10.67 -12.84
C PRO A 289 4.18 -11.84 -13.58
N GLN A 290 3.91 -12.92 -12.84
CA GLN A 290 3.08 -14.06 -13.26
C GLN A 290 3.49 -14.79 -14.56
N ILE A 291 4.78 -14.89 -14.82
CA ILE A 291 5.27 -15.70 -15.94
C ILE A 291 4.95 -17.17 -15.69
N SER A 292 4.33 -17.81 -16.67
CA SER A 292 4.04 -19.25 -16.66
C SER A 292 4.81 -20.01 -17.74
N SER A 293 5.30 -19.32 -18.76
CA SER A 293 6.06 -19.93 -19.86
C SER A 293 7.25 -19.07 -20.31
N ILE A 294 8.25 -19.74 -20.89
CA ILE A 294 9.42 -19.06 -21.50
C ILE A 294 8.99 -18.20 -22.69
N ALA A 295 7.92 -18.58 -23.40
CA ALA A 295 7.39 -17.82 -24.54
C ALA A 295 6.85 -16.45 -24.11
N GLU A 296 6.11 -16.38 -23.00
CA GLU A 296 5.63 -15.11 -22.42
C GLU A 296 6.82 -14.20 -22.05
N LEU A 297 7.83 -14.75 -21.38
CA LEU A 297 9.04 -14.01 -21.03
C LEU A 297 9.77 -13.49 -22.28
N ASN A 298 9.94 -14.32 -23.30
CA ASN A 298 10.59 -13.93 -24.55
C ASN A 298 9.80 -12.85 -25.31
N HIS A 299 8.48 -12.91 -25.27
CA HIS A 299 7.63 -11.87 -25.86
C HIS A 299 7.90 -10.51 -25.20
N ILE A 300 7.83 -10.44 -23.86
CA ILE A 300 8.12 -9.19 -23.14
C ILE A 300 9.59 -8.75 -23.30
N LYS A 301 10.53 -9.70 -23.36
CA LYS A 301 11.94 -9.41 -23.64
C LYS A 301 12.13 -8.75 -25.01
N SER A 302 11.39 -9.17 -26.03
CA SER A 302 11.45 -8.52 -27.34
C SER A 302 11.01 -7.06 -27.30
N ILE A 303 9.99 -6.75 -26.48
CA ILE A 303 9.52 -5.38 -26.23
C ILE A 303 10.61 -4.57 -25.52
N TYR A 304 11.20 -5.15 -24.46
CA TYR A 304 12.32 -4.54 -23.73
C TYR A 304 13.50 -4.22 -24.66
N ASP A 305 13.94 -5.18 -25.48
CA ASP A 305 15.07 -5.02 -26.39
C ASP A 305 14.79 -3.97 -27.48
N ARG A 306 13.53 -3.85 -27.94
CA ARG A 306 13.12 -2.80 -28.87
C ARG A 306 13.21 -1.41 -28.26
N ILE A 307 12.77 -1.24 -27.01
CA ILE A 307 12.83 0.05 -26.32
C ILE A 307 14.27 0.42 -26.01
N LYS A 308 15.06 -0.54 -25.51
CA LYS A 308 16.48 -0.32 -25.19
C LYS A 308 17.33 0.14 -26.38
N LYS A 309 16.93 -0.18 -27.61
CA LYS A 309 17.63 0.23 -28.84
C LYS A 309 17.25 1.62 -29.36
N LYS A 310 16.12 2.18 -28.90
CA LYS A 310 15.54 3.40 -29.48
C LYS A 310 16.15 4.69 -28.94
N ASP A 311 16.81 4.64 -27.78
CA ASP A 311 17.37 5.78 -27.03
C ASP A 311 18.69 5.38 -26.33
#